data_AF-A0A4R2K3K4-F1
#
_entry.id   AF-A0A4R2K3K4-F1
#
_cell.length_a   1.000
_cell.length_b   1.000
_cell.length_c   1.000
_cell.angle_alpha   90.00
_cell.angle_beta   90.00
_cell.angle_gamma   90.00
#
_symmetry.space_group_name_H-M   'P 1'
#
loop_
_entity.id
_entity.type
_entity.pdbx_description
1 polymer ?
#
loop_
_entity_poly.entity_id
_entity_poly.type
_entity_poly.pdbx_seq_one_letter_code
_entity_poly.pdbx_strand_id
1 'polypeptide(L)'
;MGDTRTLSGVIETAVSPQPRRVPHGRRRFVPSRPTVWRLVLAAGAGGLLFASFPPRPLWWVAPVAFAVFAGVIHGRRARAGFGYGLVFGLAFTLPELYWLQHFLGADFGPTPWLALSAAVAVLMALPAAGMAVVSTLPGGPVWMAMLFVAGEAIRGRFPFGGFPWARVGFGQPEGLYLPLASVAGAPLLTFAVVLTGCAIAVVVIRRRVRYAVVAVVPLVAGAALWPTIGTDAQAGSLTVAVVQGNGPQGLAGLGSGAGTTMRRNHLERAAALADDIQHGRVPKPDVVVMPETFTALGADPAADREISKVVADLGVPTLVGARIRHADGTEQNVVIVWDPKTGPGQMYAKSKLVPFGEFFPLRPVARIFTPFADQEVDLTPGTQQPVLDMAGVRMGVAICFEVAYDDVLNAAAAQGAQVLLVPTNNAWYGPGEMSYQQLAMSRVRAVELGRAVVVSATTGVSAIVRPDGSVTRQTELYTPDTLVATVPKRTTVTLATRIGAWPEGAMVVGGLAAVLWAVGGRVRRRRADSSRDEE
;
A
#
# COMPACT_ATOMS: atom_id res chain seq x y z
N MET A 1 103.54 -49.42 -2.47
CA MET A 1 103.67 -50.47 -1.44
C MET A 1 102.86 -50.00 -0.24
N GLY A 2 101.74 -50.66 0.08
CA GLY A 2 100.92 -50.35 1.25
C GLY A 2 99.48 -49.92 0.96
N ASP A 3 98.61 -50.92 0.86
CA ASP A 3 97.13 -50.89 0.93
C ASP A 3 96.58 -50.17 2.19
N THR A 4 95.37 -49.57 2.09
CA THR A 4 94.17 -50.02 2.83
C THR A 4 92.91 -49.12 2.64
N ARG A 5 91.97 -49.65 1.84
CA ARG A 5 90.55 -49.96 2.16
C ARG A 5 89.59 -48.98 2.91
N THR A 6 88.48 -48.73 2.20
CA THR A 6 87.04 -48.87 2.55
C THR A 6 86.26 -47.86 3.43
N LEU A 7 85.35 -47.15 2.75
CA LEU A 7 83.88 -47.09 2.89
C LEU A 7 83.23 -47.03 4.29
N SER A 8 82.49 -45.94 4.54
CA SER A 8 81.12 -46.03 5.06
C SER A 8 80.29 -44.86 4.56
N GLY A 9 79.19 -45.16 3.88
CA GLY A 9 78.22 -44.19 3.38
C GLY A 9 77.16 -43.87 4.44
N VAL A 10 76.71 -42.62 4.44
CA VAL A 10 75.45 -42.21 5.07
C VAL A 10 74.60 -41.59 3.97
N ILE A 11 73.40 -42.14 3.82
CA ILE A 11 72.37 -41.74 2.87
C ILE A 11 71.75 -40.43 3.37
N GLU A 12 72.00 -39.32 2.67
CA GLU A 12 71.29 -38.07 2.90
C GLU A 12 70.02 -38.05 2.03
N THR A 13 68.87 -38.12 2.69
CA THR A 13 67.55 -38.05 2.07
C THR A 13 67.27 -36.62 1.62
N ALA A 14 67.18 -36.41 0.31
CA ALA A 14 66.80 -35.13 -0.28
C ALA A 14 65.33 -34.79 0.06
N VAL A 15 65.13 -33.89 1.02
CA VAL A 15 63.82 -33.30 1.32
C VAL A 15 63.42 -32.37 0.17
N SER A 16 62.36 -32.73 -0.56
CA SER A 16 61.75 -31.88 -1.59
C SER A 16 61.15 -30.62 -0.94
N PRO A 17 61.37 -29.41 -1.49
CA PRO A 17 60.80 -28.19 -0.93
C PRO A 17 59.28 -28.17 -1.16
N GLN A 18 58.51 -28.15 -0.07
CA GLN A 18 57.06 -27.94 -0.16
C GLN A 18 56.73 -26.56 -0.74
N PRO A 19 55.71 -26.44 -1.61
CA PRO A 19 55.29 -25.16 -2.15
C PRO A 19 54.76 -24.26 -1.03
N ARG A 20 55.38 -23.09 -0.85
CA ARG A 20 54.91 -22.02 0.03
C ARG A 20 53.46 -21.69 -0.29
N ARG A 21 52.53 -22.00 0.61
CA ARG A 21 51.16 -21.47 0.59
C ARG A 21 51.23 -19.95 0.72
N VAL A 22 51.01 -19.25 -0.38
CA VAL A 22 50.83 -17.79 -0.38
C VAL A 22 49.54 -17.49 0.39
N PRO A 23 49.56 -16.67 1.46
CA PRO A 23 48.33 -16.31 2.16
C PRO A 23 47.43 -15.54 1.19
N HIS A 24 46.22 -16.06 0.94
CA HIS A 24 45.18 -15.32 0.24
C HIS A 24 44.81 -14.08 1.06
N GLY A 25 45.47 -12.96 0.77
CA GLY A 25 45.11 -11.66 1.33
C GLY A 25 43.63 -11.40 1.04
N ARG A 26 42.86 -11.17 2.10
CA ARG A 26 41.48 -10.67 2.03
C ARG A 26 41.51 -9.40 1.18
N ARG A 27 41.16 -9.50 -0.11
CA ARG A 27 41.00 -8.33 -0.99
C ARG A 27 39.94 -7.43 -0.35
N ARG A 28 40.36 -6.28 0.20
CA ARG A 28 39.44 -5.23 0.65
C ARG A 28 38.56 -4.85 -0.54
N PHE A 29 37.25 -5.05 -0.41
CA PHE A 29 36.27 -4.70 -1.44
C PHE A 29 36.18 -3.17 -1.53
N VAL A 30 36.94 -2.57 -2.43
CA VAL A 30 36.78 -1.15 -2.78
C VAL A 30 35.85 -1.08 -4.00
N PRO A 31 34.63 -0.52 -3.87
CA PRO A 31 33.71 -0.43 -4.98
C PRO A 31 34.29 0.45 -6.09
N SER A 32 34.21 -0.01 -7.34
CA SER A 32 34.64 0.77 -8.51
C SER A 32 33.82 2.06 -8.64
N ARG A 33 34.40 3.15 -9.20
CA ARG A 33 33.68 4.42 -9.46
C ARG A 33 32.31 4.23 -10.15
N PRO A 34 32.15 3.34 -11.16
CA PRO A 34 30.85 3.04 -11.77
C PRO A 34 29.83 2.39 -10.82
N THR A 35 30.27 1.66 -9.80
CA THR A 35 29.39 1.06 -8.78
C THR A 35 28.80 2.13 -7.88
N VAL A 36 29.62 3.08 -7.42
CA VAL A 36 29.19 4.20 -6.56
C VAL A 36 28.15 5.06 -7.28
N TRP A 37 28.41 5.45 -8.52
CA TRP A 37 27.44 6.22 -9.31
C TRP A 37 26.10 5.51 -9.48
N ARG A 38 26.10 4.18 -9.65
CA ARG A 38 24.84 3.41 -9.72
C ARG A 38 24.10 3.34 -8.40
N LEU A 39 24.81 3.29 -7.26
CA LEU A 39 24.17 3.38 -5.95
C LEU A 39 23.51 4.73 -5.76
N VAL A 40 24.21 5.82 -6.12
CA VAL A 40 23.66 7.18 -6.08
C VAL A 40 22.44 7.32 -6.99
N LEU A 41 22.50 6.82 -8.23
CA LEU A 41 21.36 6.85 -9.14
C LEU A 41 20.19 5.98 -8.67
N ALA A 42 20.45 4.82 -8.07
CA ALA A 42 19.40 3.97 -7.49
C ALA A 42 18.72 4.65 -6.30
N ALA A 43 19.50 5.26 -5.40
CA ALA A 43 18.97 6.04 -4.29
C ALA A 43 18.18 7.26 -4.78
N GLY A 44 18.74 8.01 -5.75
CA GLY A 44 18.07 9.14 -6.38
C GLY A 44 16.76 8.74 -7.06
N ALA A 45 16.72 7.59 -7.74
CA ALA A 45 15.47 7.05 -8.28
C ALA A 45 14.44 6.72 -7.19
N GLY A 46 14.86 6.17 -6.04
CA GLY A 46 13.97 5.93 -4.91
C GLY A 46 13.41 7.23 -4.31
N GLY A 47 14.26 8.25 -4.19
CA GLY A 47 13.84 9.60 -3.77
C GLY A 47 12.89 10.28 -4.76
N LEU A 48 13.10 10.09 -6.07
CA LEU A 48 12.16 10.56 -7.10
C LEU A 48 10.81 9.84 -7.00
N LEU A 49 10.81 8.53 -6.71
CA LEU A 49 9.56 7.81 -6.48
C LEU A 49 8.84 8.37 -5.26
N PHE A 50 9.53 8.60 -4.13
CA PHE A 50 8.94 9.24 -2.96
C PHE A 50 8.37 10.63 -3.29
N ALA A 51 9.10 11.45 -4.05
CA ALA A 51 8.63 12.77 -4.46
C ALA A 51 7.35 12.73 -5.30
N SER A 52 7.05 11.61 -5.98
CA SER A 52 5.82 11.42 -6.74
C SER A 52 4.60 11.02 -5.88
N PHE A 53 4.82 10.62 -4.62
CA PHE A 53 3.73 10.18 -3.74
C PHE A 53 3.03 11.36 -3.05
N PRO A 54 1.76 11.17 -2.64
CA PRO A 54 1.01 12.14 -1.85
C PRO A 54 1.78 12.63 -0.61
N PRO A 55 1.60 13.89 -0.19
CA PRO A 55 0.61 14.88 -0.67
C PRO A 55 1.02 15.62 -1.95
N ARG A 56 2.13 15.25 -2.59
CA ARG A 56 2.74 16.02 -3.68
C ARG A 56 2.03 15.73 -5.01
N PRO A 57 1.68 16.75 -5.82
CA PRO A 57 1.01 16.57 -7.12
C PRO A 57 2.00 16.23 -8.25
N LEU A 58 2.99 15.37 -7.97
CA LEU A 58 4.14 15.09 -8.84
C LEU A 58 4.06 13.67 -9.43
N TRP A 59 2.86 13.21 -9.75
CA TRP A 59 2.59 11.85 -10.29
C TRP A 59 3.47 11.50 -11.51
N TRP A 60 3.79 12.50 -12.35
CA TRP A 60 4.60 12.38 -13.56
C TRP A 60 6.10 12.15 -13.29
N VAL A 61 6.56 12.29 -12.04
CA VAL A 61 7.93 11.97 -11.64
C VAL A 61 8.13 10.46 -11.50
N ALA A 62 7.08 9.69 -11.21
CA ALA A 62 7.19 8.23 -11.02
C ALA A 62 7.78 7.49 -12.25
N PRO A 63 7.34 7.75 -13.51
CA PRO A 63 7.99 7.19 -14.69
C PRO A 63 9.48 7.55 -14.80
N VAL A 64 9.87 8.77 -14.39
CA VAL A 64 11.29 9.20 -14.41
C VAL A 64 12.10 8.40 -13.39
N ALA A 65 11.58 8.19 -12.19
CA ALA A 65 12.19 7.32 -11.18
C ALA A 65 12.46 5.91 -11.75
N PHE A 66 11.46 5.30 -12.39
CA PHE A 66 11.62 3.99 -13.02
C PHE A 66 12.54 4.01 -14.24
N ALA A 67 12.63 5.10 -15.00
CA ALA A 67 13.57 5.22 -16.10
C ALA A 67 15.02 5.21 -15.62
N VAL A 68 15.33 6.01 -14.58
CA VAL A 68 16.66 6.03 -13.96
C VAL A 68 16.98 4.65 -13.38
N PHE A 69 16.06 4.06 -12.62
CA PHE A 69 16.27 2.76 -12.00
C PHE A 69 16.45 1.63 -13.02
N ALA A 70 15.59 1.54 -14.03
CA ALA A 70 15.69 0.57 -15.12
C ALA A 70 17.04 0.69 -15.85
N GLY A 71 17.55 1.91 -16.00
CA GLY A 71 18.87 2.16 -16.57
C GLY A 71 20.03 1.66 -15.71
N VAL A 72 19.93 1.79 -14.38
CA VAL A 72 20.92 1.26 -13.44
C VAL A 72 21.02 -0.27 -13.53
N ILE A 73 19.88 -0.96 -13.62
CA ILE A 73 19.82 -2.43 -13.60
C ILE A 73 19.89 -3.10 -14.97
N HIS A 74 19.85 -2.33 -16.07
CA HIS A 74 19.84 -2.86 -17.44
C HIS A 74 21.04 -3.77 -17.72
N GLY A 75 20.77 -4.99 -18.21
CA GLY A 75 21.78 -6.00 -18.55
C GLY A 75 22.60 -6.52 -17.38
N ARG A 76 22.17 -6.28 -16.14
CA ARG A 76 22.90 -6.72 -14.94
C ARG A 76 22.50 -8.14 -14.52
N ARG A 77 23.35 -8.73 -13.68
CA ARG A 77 23.06 -10.02 -13.03
C ARG A 77 22.01 -9.82 -11.94
N ALA A 78 21.23 -10.85 -11.64
CA ALA A 78 20.19 -10.84 -10.60
C ALA A 78 20.69 -10.26 -9.26
N ARG A 79 21.87 -10.68 -8.79
CA ARG A 79 22.49 -10.16 -7.55
C ARG A 79 22.68 -8.64 -7.53
N ALA A 80 23.01 -8.04 -8.69
CA ALA A 80 23.17 -6.60 -8.80
C ALA A 80 21.81 -5.90 -8.89
N GLY A 81 20.85 -6.48 -9.61
CA GLY A 81 19.46 -6.02 -9.59
C GLY A 81 18.87 -6.01 -8.18
N PHE A 82 19.12 -7.05 -7.39
CA PHE A 82 18.74 -7.13 -5.99
C PHE A 82 19.42 -6.02 -5.16
N GLY A 83 20.76 -5.90 -5.23
CA GLY A 83 21.48 -4.90 -4.43
C GLY A 83 21.07 -3.46 -4.74
N TYR A 84 20.94 -3.10 -6.03
CA TYR A 84 20.45 -1.77 -6.41
C TYR A 84 18.95 -1.58 -6.11
N GLY A 85 18.15 -2.64 -6.24
CA GLY A 85 16.75 -2.63 -5.85
C GLY A 85 16.54 -2.42 -4.37
N LEU A 86 17.42 -2.93 -3.52
CA LEU A 86 17.39 -2.69 -2.08
C LEU A 86 17.66 -1.21 -1.76
N VAL A 87 18.65 -0.60 -2.43
CA VAL A 87 18.96 0.83 -2.26
C VAL A 87 17.81 1.71 -2.76
N PHE A 88 17.26 1.40 -3.94
CA PHE A 88 16.07 2.07 -4.48
C PHE A 88 14.88 1.95 -3.53
N GLY A 89 14.59 0.73 -3.06
CA GLY A 89 13.52 0.46 -2.12
C GLY A 89 13.69 1.23 -0.82
N LEU A 90 14.86 1.18 -0.18
CA LEU A 90 15.14 1.89 1.07
C LEU A 90 15.00 3.41 0.90
N ALA A 91 15.55 3.98 -0.17
CA ALA A 91 15.46 5.41 -0.44
C ALA A 91 14.02 5.89 -0.66
N PHE A 92 13.13 5.01 -1.12
CA PHE A 92 11.71 5.28 -1.24
C PHE A 92 10.95 5.04 0.09
N THR A 93 11.11 3.88 0.72
CA THR A 93 10.27 3.45 1.84
C THR A 93 10.59 4.14 3.15
N LEU A 94 11.86 4.50 3.39
CA LEU A 94 12.25 5.20 4.61
C LEU A 94 11.47 6.52 4.79
N PRO A 95 11.46 7.44 3.81
CA PRO A 95 10.67 8.65 3.96
C PRO A 95 9.16 8.38 3.82
N GLU A 96 8.72 7.50 2.91
CA GLU A 96 7.29 7.20 2.69
C GLU A 96 6.58 6.65 3.93
N LEU A 97 7.28 5.84 4.72
CA LEU A 97 6.74 5.20 5.93
C LEU A 97 7.17 5.91 7.22
N TYR A 98 7.73 7.12 7.14
CA TYR A 98 8.22 7.85 8.31
C TYR A 98 7.14 8.12 9.35
N TRP A 99 5.87 8.21 8.94
CA TRP A 99 4.72 8.36 9.84
C TRP A 99 4.62 7.23 10.89
N LEU A 100 5.25 6.07 10.67
CA LEU A 100 5.36 5.01 11.70
C LEU A 100 6.13 5.45 12.95
N GLN A 101 7.01 6.45 12.86
CA GLN A 101 7.67 7.03 14.04
C GLN A 101 6.68 7.71 14.97
N HIS A 102 5.67 8.37 14.42
CA HIS A 102 4.65 9.04 15.21
C HIS A 102 3.69 8.03 15.86
N PHE A 103 3.52 6.85 15.23
CA PHE A 103 2.66 5.77 15.72
C PHE A 103 3.34 4.90 16.77
N LEU A 104 4.50 4.30 16.44
CA LEU A 104 5.19 3.32 17.30
C LEU A 104 6.51 3.84 17.88
N GLY A 105 7.00 4.99 17.43
CA GLY A 105 8.34 5.46 17.78
C GLY A 105 8.48 5.86 19.24
N ALA A 106 7.41 6.28 19.89
CA ALA A 106 7.41 6.60 21.32
C ALA A 106 7.66 5.36 22.20
N ASP A 107 7.03 4.23 21.86
CA ASP A 107 7.09 3.01 22.68
C ASP A 107 8.22 2.07 22.25
N PHE A 108 8.57 2.04 20.96
CA PHE A 108 9.50 1.07 20.36
C PHE A 108 10.75 1.71 19.75
N GLY A 109 10.89 3.03 19.83
CA GLY A 109 11.93 3.77 19.13
C GLY A 109 11.84 3.59 17.61
N PRO A 110 12.93 3.82 16.87
CA PRO A 110 12.86 3.82 15.41
C PRO A 110 12.77 2.43 14.78
N THR A 111 12.80 1.37 15.60
CA THR A 111 12.95 -0.02 15.15
C THR A 111 11.82 -0.49 14.24
N PRO A 112 10.51 -0.30 14.55
CA PRO A 112 9.43 -0.78 13.68
C PRO A 112 9.44 -0.14 12.30
N TRP A 113 9.70 1.17 12.24
CA TRP A 113 9.85 1.91 10.98
C TRP A 113 11.02 1.38 10.15
N LEU A 114 12.21 1.24 10.75
CA LEU A 114 13.39 0.74 10.04
C LEU A 114 13.19 -0.70 9.57
N ALA A 115 12.62 -1.55 10.42
CA ALA A 115 12.36 -2.95 10.12
C ALA A 115 11.34 -3.11 8.98
N LEU A 116 10.21 -2.39 9.04
CA LEU A 116 9.19 -2.46 7.98
C LEU A 116 9.70 -1.85 6.68
N SER A 117 10.41 -0.72 6.74
CA SER A 117 11.05 -0.11 5.56
C SER A 117 12.04 -1.07 4.91
N ALA A 118 12.90 -1.72 5.71
CA ALA A 118 13.85 -2.71 5.21
C ALA A 118 13.14 -3.93 4.61
N ALA A 119 12.09 -4.45 5.27
CA ALA A 119 11.32 -5.58 4.76
C ALA A 119 10.65 -5.25 3.42
N VAL A 120 10.00 -4.09 3.30
CA VAL A 120 9.40 -3.63 2.03
C VAL A 120 10.47 -3.42 0.98
N ALA A 121 11.62 -2.83 1.32
CA ALA A 121 12.73 -2.64 0.38
C ALA A 121 13.30 -3.98 -0.12
N VAL A 122 13.38 -5.01 0.73
CA VAL A 122 13.74 -6.39 0.30
C VAL A 122 12.68 -6.93 -0.67
N LEU A 123 11.40 -6.78 -0.36
CA LEU A 123 10.31 -7.21 -1.26
C LEU A 123 10.32 -6.46 -2.60
N MET A 124 10.80 -5.21 -2.65
CA MET A 124 11.04 -4.47 -3.90
C MET A 124 12.34 -4.89 -4.61
N ALA A 125 13.35 -5.35 -3.86
CA ALA A 125 14.61 -5.85 -4.41
C ALA A 125 14.47 -7.20 -5.14
N LEU A 126 13.54 -8.05 -4.71
CA LEU A 126 13.24 -9.33 -5.35
C LEU A 126 12.79 -9.20 -6.83
N PRO A 127 11.72 -8.44 -7.17
CA PRO A 127 11.35 -8.22 -8.56
C PRO A 127 12.43 -7.45 -9.32
N ALA A 128 13.18 -6.53 -8.69
CA ALA A 128 14.31 -5.84 -9.32
C ALA A 128 15.42 -6.79 -9.79
N ALA A 129 15.67 -7.89 -9.06
CA ALA A 129 16.59 -8.93 -9.48
C ALA A 129 16.11 -9.61 -10.79
N GLY A 130 14.81 -9.90 -10.88
CA GLY A 130 14.17 -10.43 -12.08
C GLY A 130 14.19 -9.42 -13.23
N MET A 131 13.85 -8.16 -12.96
CA MET A 131 13.88 -7.06 -13.94
C MET A 131 15.27 -6.93 -14.59
N ALA A 132 16.35 -6.99 -13.80
CA ALA A 132 17.71 -6.99 -14.33
C ALA A 132 17.95 -8.16 -15.30
N VAL A 133 17.43 -9.35 -14.97
CA VAL A 133 17.56 -10.56 -15.79
C VAL A 133 16.80 -10.44 -17.11
N VAL A 134 15.58 -9.91 -17.13
CA VAL A 134 14.73 -9.84 -18.33
C VAL A 134 14.94 -8.56 -19.14
N SER A 135 15.64 -7.57 -18.60
CA SER A 135 15.84 -6.24 -19.22
C SER A 135 16.43 -6.26 -20.64
N THR A 136 17.13 -7.33 -21.01
CA THR A 136 17.75 -7.49 -22.34
C THR A 136 16.94 -8.34 -23.31
N LEU A 137 15.82 -8.92 -22.87
CA LEU A 137 14.93 -9.69 -23.75
C LEU A 137 14.22 -8.78 -24.76
N PRO A 138 13.77 -9.31 -25.91
CA PRO A 138 12.78 -8.65 -26.73
C PRO A 138 11.54 -8.31 -25.88
N GLY A 139 11.10 -7.04 -25.94
CA GLY A 139 10.02 -6.56 -25.09
C GLY A 139 10.42 -6.29 -23.62
N GLY A 140 11.72 -6.24 -23.29
CA GLY A 140 12.25 -6.02 -21.94
C GLY A 140 11.43 -5.12 -21.00
N PRO A 141 11.04 -3.89 -21.40
CA PRO A 141 10.22 -3.01 -20.56
C PRO A 141 8.90 -3.62 -20.07
N VAL A 142 8.22 -4.40 -20.91
CA VAL A 142 6.96 -5.08 -20.58
C VAL A 142 7.20 -6.13 -19.50
N TRP A 143 8.20 -6.98 -19.67
CA TRP A 143 8.56 -8.01 -18.69
C TRP A 143 9.00 -7.41 -17.36
N MET A 144 9.72 -6.29 -17.40
CA MET A 144 10.14 -5.56 -16.19
C MET A 144 8.93 -5.02 -15.42
N ALA A 145 7.96 -4.41 -16.12
CA ALA A 145 6.74 -3.90 -15.50
C ALA A 145 5.87 -5.03 -14.91
N MET A 146 5.70 -6.15 -15.63
CA MET A 146 5.00 -7.34 -15.13
C MET A 146 5.63 -7.89 -13.86
N LEU A 147 6.96 -8.00 -13.81
CA LEU A 147 7.67 -8.46 -12.61
C LEU A 147 7.51 -7.50 -11.43
N PHE A 148 7.49 -6.20 -11.67
CA PHE A 148 7.27 -5.22 -10.61
C PHE A 148 5.87 -5.37 -10.01
N VAL A 149 4.84 -5.51 -10.85
CA VAL A 149 3.46 -5.84 -10.41
C VAL A 149 3.43 -7.15 -9.63
N ALA A 150 4.17 -8.18 -10.07
CA ALA A 150 4.24 -9.45 -9.35
C ALA A 150 4.85 -9.29 -7.94
N GLY A 151 5.85 -8.43 -7.79
CA GLY A 151 6.42 -8.08 -6.49
C GLY A 151 5.42 -7.37 -5.58
N GLU A 152 4.64 -6.42 -6.13
CA GLU A 152 3.57 -5.77 -5.38
C GLU A 152 2.46 -6.74 -4.99
N ALA A 153 2.10 -7.68 -5.87
CA ALA A 153 1.08 -8.70 -5.62
C ALA A 153 1.49 -9.65 -4.48
N ILE A 154 2.78 -10.00 -4.38
CA ILE A 154 3.35 -10.77 -3.27
C ILE A 154 3.29 -9.93 -1.98
N ARG A 155 3.82 -8.69 -2.03
CA ARG A 155 3.85 -7.80 -0.86
C ARG A 155 2.44 -7.54 -0.31
N GLY A 156 1.45 -7.38 -1.18
CA GLY A 156 0.05 -7.13 -0.80
C GLY A 156 -0.66 -8.32 -0.15
N ARG A 157 -0.04 -9.51 -0.11
CA ARG A 157 -0.63 -10.75 0.46
C ARG A 157 0.25 -11.44 1.48
N PHE A 158 1.55 -11.17 1.47
CA PHE A 158 2.55 -11.84 2.31
C PHE A 158 3.64 -10.85 2.76
N PRO A 159 4.11 -10.95 4.02
CA PRO A 159 3.65 -11.83 5.10
C PRO A 159 2.41 -11.30 5.84
N PHE A 160 1.78 -12.14 6.68
CA PHE A 160 0.71 -11.77 7.62
C PHE A 160 -0.52 -11.08 7.03
N GLY A 161 -0.97 -11.53 5.86
CA GLY A 161 -2.07 -10.90 5.13
C GLY A 161 -1.61 -9.79 4.17
N GLY A 162 -0.36 -9.36 4.26
CA GLY A 162 0.28 -8.43 3.32
C GLY A 162 0.36 -6.99 3.81
N PHE A 163 1.08 -6.17 3.04
CA PHE A 163 1.23 -4.74 3.25
C PHE A 163 1.12 -4.00 1.91
N PRO A 164 -0.10 -3.77 1.40
CA PRO A 164 -0.34 -3.14 0.09
C PRO A 164 -0.07 -1.62 0.08
N TRP A 165 0.49 -1.07 1.15
CA TRP A 165 0.87 0.34 1.22
C TRP A 165 2.08 0.65 0.32
N ALA A 166 2.26 1.92 -0.03
CA ALA A 166 3.36 2.36 -0.91
C ALA A 166 3.37 1.60 -2.25
N ARG A 167 2.17 1.29 -2.78
CA ARG A 167 1.95 0.72 -4.12
C ARG A 167 2.04 1.83 -5.15
N VAL A 168 2.75 1.62 -6.26
CA VAL A 168 2.95 2.66 -7.29
C VAL A 168 1.62 3.17 -7.83
N GLY A 169 0.63 2.30 -8.02
CA GLY A 169 -0.72 2.70 -8.43
C GLY A 169 -1.38 3.70 -7.48
N PHE A 170 -1.16 3.60 -6.17
CA PHE A 170 -1.69 4.56 -5.19
C PHE A 170 -0.94 5.90 -5.17
N GLY A 171 0.27 5.94 -5.74
CA GLY A 171 0.98 7.19 -6.05
C GLY A 171 0.46 7.90 -7.30
N GLN A 172 -0.62 7.41 -7.93
CA GLN A 172 -1.24 8.00 -9.11
C GLN A 172 -2.73 8.36 -8.87
N PRO A 173 -3.07 9.15 -7.82
CA PRO A 173 -4.45 9.55 -7.55
C PRO A 173 -4.98 10.63 -8.51
N GLU A 174 -4.16 11.03 -9.47
CA GLU A 174 -4.44 12.04 -10.49
C GLU A 174 -3.53 11.85 -11.70
N GLY A 175 -3.79 12.64 -12.73
CA GLY A 175 -3.02 12.61 -13.96
C GLY A 175 -3.53 11.59 -14.97
N LEU A 176 -2.78 11.47 -16.06
CA LEU A 176 -3.22 10.73 -17.24
C LEU A 176 -3.30 9.23 -17.02
N TYR A 177 -2.63 8.67 -16.00
CA TYR A 177 -2.70 7.24 -15.73
C TYR A 177 -4.01 6.84 -15.02
N LEU A 178 -4.56 7.70 -14.17
CA LEU A 178 -5.66 7.36 -13.24
C LEU A 178 -6.84 6.62 -13.91
N PRO A 179 -7.36 7.02 -15.09
CA PRO A 179 -8.47 6.32 -15.73
C PRO A 179 -8.22 4.83 -16.03
N LEU A 180 -6.96 4.40 -16.14
CA LEU A 180 -6.60 2.99 -16.33
C LEU A 180 -7.05 2.11 -15.15
N ALA A 181 -7.25 2.70 -13.96
CA ALA A 181 -7.80 1.98 -12.80
C ALA A 181 -9.18 1.39 -13.09
N SER A 182 -10.01 2.07 -13.91
CA SER A 182 -11.36 1.58 -14.27
C SER A 182 -11.34 0.32 -15.15
N VAL A 183 -10.19 -0.02 -15.75
CA VAL A 183 -10.02 -1.15 -16.66
C VAL A 183 -9.54 -2.39 -15.93
N ALA A 184 -8.50 -2.28 -15.11
CA ALA A 184 -7.87 -3.43 -14.44
C ALA A 184 -7.26 -3.06 -13.07
N GLY A 185 -7.83 -2.04 -12.42
CA GLY A 185 -7.50 -1.62 -11.05
C GLY A 185 -6.10 -1.06 -10.88
N ALA A 186 -5.70 -0.93 -9.61
CA ALA A 186 -4.36 -0.52 -9.21
C ALA A 186 -3.20 -1.32 -9.85
N PRO A 187 -3.30 -2.66 -10.11
CA PRO A 187 -2.23 -3.39 -10.81
C PRO A 187 -1.89 -2.80 -12.18
N LEU A 188 -2.89 -2.38 -12.97
CA LEU A 188 -2.65 -1.81 -14.29
C LEU A 188 -2.04 -0.40 -14.21
N LEU A 189 -2.38 0.39 -13.19
CA LEU A 189 -1.72 1.67 -12.93
C LEU A 189 -0.22 1.46 -12.66
N THR A 190 0.13 0.56 -11.74
CA THR A 190 1.54 0.19 -11.50
C THR A 190 2.21 -0.23 -12.79
N PHE A 191 1.60 -1.16 -13.55
CA PHE A 191 2.15 -1.63 -14.81
C PHE A 191 2.42 -0.48 -15.78
N ALA A 192 1.46 0.43 -15.98
CA ALA A 192 1.56 1.55 -16.90
C ALA A 192 2.70 2.52 -16.54
N VAL A 193 2.84 2.89 -15.27
CA VAL A 193 3.90 3.77 -14.78
C VAL A 193 5.27 3.14 -14.97
N VAL A 194 5.43 1.88 -14.51
CA VAL A 194 6.71 1.16 -14.60
C VAL A 194 7.08 0.88 -16.05
N LEU A 195 6.11 0.51 -16.90
CA LEU A 195 6.31 0.30 -18.34
C LEU A 195 6.81 1.58 -19.00
N THR A 196 6.19 2.72 -18.69
CA THR A 196 6.59 4.02 -19.23
C THR A 196 8.05 4.31 -18.91
N GLY A 197 8.42 4.22 -17.62
CA GLY A 197 9.81 4.45 -17.20
C GLY A 197 10.80 3.47 -17.83
N CYS A 198 10.49 2.17 -17.83
CA CYS A 198 11.36 1.16 -18.43
C CYS A 198 11.52 1.36 -19.95
N ALA A 199 10.48 1.80 -20.65
CA ALA A 199 10.53 2.09 -22.08
C ALA A 199 11.40 3.33 -22.37
N ILE A 200 11.26 4.39 -21.57
CA ILE A 200 12.13 5.58 -21.63
C ILE A 200 13.61 5.17 -21.44
N ALA A 201 13.91 4.31 -20.47
CA ALA A 201 15.27 3.82 -20.26
C ALA A 201 15.85 3.13 -21.51
N VAL A 202 15.05 2.33 -22.23
CA VAL A 202 15.48 1.68 -23.47
C VAL A 202 15.72 2.69 -24.60
N VAL A 203 14.87 3.72 -24.73
CA VAL A 203 15.08 4.80 -25.70
C VAL A 203 16.41 5.52 -25.42
N VAL A 204 16.67 5.87 -24.16
CA VAL A 204 17.89 6.61 -23.76
C VAL A 204 19.15 5.76 -23.93
N ILE A 205 19.14 4.52 -23.43
CA ILE A 205 20.34 3.67 -23.34
C ILE A 205 20.65 2.99 -24.67
N ARG A 206 19.61 2.52 -25.40
CA ARG A 206 19.78 1.76 -26.64
C ARG A 206 19.49 2.56 -27.89
N ARG A 207 19.07 3.83 -27.76
CA ARG A 207 18.70 4.72 -28.87
C ARG A 207 17.63 4.12 -29.80
N ARG A 208 16.78 3.25 -29.25
CA ARG A 208 15.71 2.58 -30.01
C ARG A 208 14.41 3.38 -29.91
N VAL A 209 14.28 4.39 -30.76
CA VAL A 209 13.15 5.35 -30.77
C VAL A 209 11.77 4.71 -30.86
N ARG A 210 11.65 3.49 -31.44
CA ARG A 210 10.38 2.75 -31.46
C ARG A 210 9.78 2.48 -30.07
N TYR A 211 10.60 2.44 -29.02
CA TYR A 211 10.10 2.27 -27.64
C TYR A 211 9.47 3.57 -27.08
N ALA A 212 9.62 4.71 -27.75
CA ALA A 212 8.88 5.92 -27.40
C ALA A 212 7.37 5.70 -27.53
N VAL A 213 6.92 4.94 -28.54
CA VAL A 213 5.51 4.54 -28.66
C VAL A 213 5.06 3.76 -27.43
N VAL A 214 5.87 2.80 -26.97
CA VAL A 214 5.57 2.00 -25.77
C VAL A 214 5.50 2.86 -24.50
N ALA A 215 6.30 3.93 -24.43
CA ALA A 215 6.25 4.89 -23.31
C ALA A 215 5.00 5.79 -23.36
N VAL A 216 4.53 6.16 -24.56
CA VAL A 216 3.41 7.09 -24.76
C VAL A 216 2.05 6.39 -24.69
N VAL A 217 1.95 5.13 -25.12
CA VAL A 217 0.69 4.37 -25.17
C VAL A 217 -0.09 4.40 -23.85
N PRO A 218 0.50 4.17 -22.67
CA PRO A 218 -0.26 4.21 -21.42
C PRO A 218 -0.87 5.58 -21.11
N LEU A 219 -0.15 6.68 -21.42
CA LEU A 219 -0.64 8.05 -21.23
C LEU A 219 -1.80 8.36 -22.18
N VAL A 220 -1.67 7.96 -23.46
CA VAL A 220 -2.72 8.15 -24.46
C VAL A 220 -3.95 7.30 -24.14
N ALA A 221 -3.74 6.05 -23.70
CA ALA A 221 -4.82 5.16 -23.30
C ALA A 221 -5.60 5.73 -22.11
N GLY A 222 -4.90 6.21 -21.08
CA GLY A 222 -5.56 6.84 -19.94
C GLY A 222 -6.28 8.15 -20.31
N ALA A 223 -5.68 9.00 -21.15
CA ALA A 223 -6.34 10.19 -21.69
C ALA A 223 -7.60 9.84 -22.50
N ALA A 224 -7.54 8.80 -23.34
CA ALA A 224 -8.67 8.34 -24.14
C ALA A 224 -9.80 7.70 -23.30
N LEU A 225 -9.46 7.13 -22.14
CA LEU A 225 -10.43 6.57 -21.19
C LEU A 225 -11.07 7.64 -20.31
N TRP A 226 -10.46 8.82 -20.14
CA TRP A 226 -10.96 9.88 -19.27
C TRP A 226 -12.45 10.22 -19.51
N PRO A 227 -12.92 10.42 -20.76
CA PRO A 227 -14.33 10.73 -21.02
C PRO A 227 -15.29 9.56 -20.71
N THR A 228 -14.77 8.34 -20.56
CA THR A 228 -15.55 7.13 -20.26
C THR A 228 -15.78 6.94 -18.76
N ILE A 229 -15.08 7.69 -17.90
CA ILE A 229 -15.26 7.65 -16.46
C ILE A 229 -16.57 8.37 -16.12
N GLY A 230 -17.66 7.61 -16.05
CA GLY A 230 -18.97 8.16 -15.73
C GLY A 230 -19.00 8.71 -14.30
N THR A 231 -19.41 9.97 -14.15
CA THR A 231 -19.54 10.63 -12.84
C THR A 231 -20.98 10.92 -12.43
N ASP A 232 -21.93 10.80 -13.37
CA ASP A 232 -23.33 11.12 -13.13
C ASP A 232 -24.04 10.09 -12.25
N ALA A 233 -25.11 10.55 -11.59
CA ALA A 233 -26.03 9.72 -10.84
C ALA A 233 -26.79 8.76 -11.78
N GLN A 234 -26.92 7.50 -11.37
CA GLN A 234 -27.64 6.46 -12.14
C GLN A 234 -28.88 5.96 -11.40
N ALA A 235 -28.87 6.07 -10.06
CA ALA A 235 -29.98 5.70 -9.20
C ALA A 235 -30.41 6.87 -8.29
N GLY A 236 -30.23 8.10 -8.76
CA GLY A 236 -30.38 9.32 -7.97
C GLY A 236 -29.13 9.67 -7.16
N SER A 237 -29.26 10.62 -6.23
CA SER A 237 -28.18 11.08 -5.36
C SER A 237 -28.41 10.72 -3.90
N LEU A 238 -27.39 10.92 -3.08
CA LEU A 238 -27.40 10.76 -1.63
C LEU A 238 -26.69 11.97 -1.01
N THR A 239 -27.32 12.66 -0.08
CA THR A 239 -26.68 13.71 0.72
C THR A 239 -26.08 13.06 1.95
N VAL A 240 -24.76 13.16 2.09
CA VAL A 240 -24.01 12.55 3.18
C VAL A 240 -23.42 13.65 4.04
N ALA A 241 -23.50 13.48 5.36
CA ALA A 241 -22.73 14.26 6.31
C ALA A 241 -21.60 13.42 6.91
N VAL A 242 -20.41 13.98 7.03
CA VAL A 242 -19.25 13.39 7.72
C VAL A 242 -18.96 14.20 8.97
N VAL A 243 -18.82 13.54 10.11
CA VAL A 243 -18.51 14.19 11.39
C VAL A 243 -17.06 13.90 11.77
N GLN A 244 -16.26 14.96 11.92
CA GLN A 244 -14.88 14.88 12.39
C GLN A 244 -14.77 15.64 13.70
N GLY A 245 -14.70 14.92 14.82
CA GLY A 245 -14.61 15.54 16.15
C GLY A 245 -13.21 16.01 16.50
N ASN A 246 -12.18 15.53 15.81
CA ASN A 246 -10.78 15.63 16.24
C ASN A 246 -10.53 14.89 17.58
N GLY A 247 -9.28 14.81 18.01
CA GLY A 247 -8.93 14.18 19.27
C GLY A 247 -7.44 14.18 19.56
N PRO A 248 -7.04 13.58 20.69
CA PRO A 248 -5.64 13.47 21.06
C PRO A 248 -4.83 12.71 19.99
N GLN A 249 -3.60 13.16 19.73
CA GLN A 249 -2.78 12.70 18.61
C GLN A 249 -1.55 11.90 19.09
N GLY A 250 -1.07 10.98 18.25
CA GLY A 250 0.15 10.20 18.53
C GLY A 250 0.07 9.51 19.89
N LEU A 251 1.12 9.63 20.71
CA LEU A 251 1.16 9.05 22.07
C LEU A 251 0.03 9.53 22.99
N ALA A 252 -0.45 10.78 22.83
CA ALA A 252 -1.60 11.26 23.60
C ALA A 252 -2.92 10.59 23.18
N GLY A 253 -2.99 10.10 21.93
CA GLY A 253 -4.08 9.26 21.42
C GLY A 253 -4.09 7.83 21.98
N LEU A 254 -2.95 7.39 22.54
CA LEU A 254 -2.73 6.10 23.19
C LEU A 254 -2.87 6.16 24.72
N GLY A 255 -2.95 7.37 25.29
CA GLY A 255 -2.98 7.58 26.74
C GLY A 255 -4.31 7.21 27.41
N SER A 256 -4.26 6.99 28.72
CA SER A 256 -5.47 6.80 29.54
C SER A 256 -6.40 8.01 29.41
N GLY A 257 -7.61 7.80 28.90
CA GLY A 257 -8.61 8.85 28.64
C GLY A 257 -8.64 9.43 27.22
N ALA A 258 -7.73 8.99 26.33
CA ALA A 258 -7.74 9.40 24.93
C ALA A 258 -9.05 8.99 24.22
N GLY A 259 -9.50 7.75 24.45
CA GLY A 259 -10.77 7.25 23.93
C GLY A 259 -11.97 8.04 24.44
N THR A 260 -11.99 8.43 25.72
CA THR A 260 -13.06 9.26 26.30
C THR A 260 -13.10 10.66 25.67
N THR A 261 -11.93 11.28 25.46
CA THR A 261 -11.83 12.59 24.82
C THR A 261 -12.26 12.52 23.36
N MET A 262 -11.79 11.50 22.63
CA MET A 262 -12.17 11.25 21.24
C MET A 262 -13.69 11.10 21.13
N ARG A 263 -14.29 10.25 21.98
CA ARG A 263 -15.74 10.03 22.03
C ARG A 263 -16.49 11.34 22.24
N ARG A 264 -16.15 12.08 23.29
CA ARG A 264 -16.80 13.35 23.61
C ARG A 264 -16.74 14.33 22.44
N ASN A 265 -15.56 14.55 21.86
CA ASN A 265 -15.39 15.51 20.77
C ASN A 265 -16.25 15.18 19.55
N HIS A 266 -16.35 13.88 19.21
CA HIS A 266 -17.16 13.43 18.06
C HIS A 266 -18.66 13.57 18.33
N LEU A 267 -19.10 13.28 19.55
CA LEU A 267 -20.51 13.44 19.94
C LEU A 267 -20.90 14.91 20.05
N GLU A 268 -20.03 15.78 20.57
CA GLU A 268 -20.22 17.23 20.57
C GLU A 268 -20.31 17.78 19.14
N ARG A 269 -19.45 17.32 18.22
CA ARG A 269 -19.52 17.74 16.82
C ARG A 269 -20.78 17.23 16.12
N ALA A 270 -21.21 16.01 16.40
CA ALA A 270 -22.47 15.47 15.89
C ALA A 270 -23.69 16.24 16.43
N ALA A 271 -23.68 16.64 17.71
CA ALA A 271 -24.71 17.48 18.30
C ALA A 271 -24.75 18.87 17.66
N ALA A 272 -23.59 19.49 17.37
CA ALA A 272 -23.51 20.75 16.64
C ALA A 272 -24.09 20.63 15.22
N LEU A 273 -23.81 19.51 14.51
CA LEU A 273 -24.45 19.24 13.21
C LEU A 273 -25.97 19.09 13.34
N ALA A 274 -26.47 18.40 14.38
CA ALA A 274 -27.91 18.31 14.61
C ALA A 274 -28.54 19.70 14.80
N ASP A 275 -27.89 20.58 15.57
CA ASP A 275 -28.31 21.97 15.76
C ASP A 275 -28.29 22.77 14.45
N ASP A 276 -27.25 22.60 13.62
CA ASP A 276 -27.16 23.22 12.30
C ASP A 276 -28.29 22.77 11.36
N ILE A 277 -28.66 21.49 11.41
CA ILE A 277 -29.78 20.94 10.62
C ILE A 277 -31.12 21.53 11.09
N GLN A 278 -31.35 21.56 12.41
CA GLN A 278 -32.60 22.05 12.99
C GLN A 278 -32.83 23.55 12.68
N HIS A 279 -31.77 24.34 12.69
CA HIS A 279 -31.82 25.77 12.36
C HIS A 279 -31.68 26.07 10.86
N GLY A 280 -31.62 25.04 10.00
CA GLY A 280 -31.53 25.19 8.55
C GLY A 280 -30.22 25.82 8.05
N ARG A 281 -29.16 25.80 8.86
CA ARG A 281 -27.82 26.29 8.46
C ARG A 281 -27.12 25.33 7.50
N VAL A 282 -27.46 24.05 7.57
CA VAL A 282 -27.05 23.02 6.61
C VAL A 282 -28.26 22.22 6.14
N PRO A 283 -28.27 21.71 4.89
CA PRO A 283 -29.35 20.84 4.44
C PRO A 283 -29.34 19.54 5.26
N LYS A 284 -30.54 19.02 5.56
CA LYS A 284 -30.69 17.73 6.23
C LYS A 284 -30.07 16.63 5.34
N PRO A 285 -29.04 15.90 5.82
CA PRO A 285 -28.47 14.80 5.06
C PRO A 285 -29.42 13.60 5.02
N ASP A 286 -29.17 12.65 4.13
CA ASP A 286 -29.85 11.35 4.11
C ASP A 286 -29.20 10.37 5.10
N VAL A 287 -27.88 10.48 5.30
CA VAL A 287 -27.09 9.68 6.25
C VAL A 287 -25.95 10.50 6.87
N VAL A 288 -25.54 10.10 8.06
CA VAL A 288 -24.34 10.63 8.75
C VAL A 288 -23.29 9.52 8.87
N VAL A 289 -22.03 9.85 8.67
CA VAL A 289 -20.90 8.93 8.79
C VAL A 289 -19.96 9.42 9.89
N MET A 290 -19.83 8.62 10.94
CA MET A 290 -18.86 8.81 12.01
C MET A 290 -17.60 7.98 11.71
N PRO A 291 -16.42 8.39 12.18
CA PRO A 291 -15.16 7.73 11.88
C PRO A 291 -14.98 6.41 12.66
N GLU A 292 -13.94 5.66 12.31
CA GLU A 292 -13.58 4.39 12.96
C GLU A 292 -13.21 4.59 14.44
N THR A 293 -13.64 3.67 15.29
CA THR A 293 -13.18 3.54 16.70
C THR A 293 -13.12 4.86 17.45
N PHE A 294 -14.08 5.77 17.24
CA PHE A 294 -14.19 6.99 18.05
C PHE A 294 -14.80 6.69 19.42
N THR A 295 -15.37 5.49 19.59
CA THR A 295 -16.04 5.03 20.79
C THR A 295 -15.80 3.53 21.05
N ALA A 296 -16.06 3.08 22.28
CA ALA A 296 -16.08 1.68 22.67
C ALA A 296 -17.49 1.29 23.14
N LEU A 297 -17.91 0.08 22.79
CA LEU A 297 -19.25 -0.46 23.08
C LEU A 297 -19.15 -1.82 23.77
N GLY A 298 -20.10 -2.08 24.66
CA GLY A 298 -20.29 -3.40 25.26
C GLY A 298 -21.05 -4.36 24.33
N ALA A 299 -21.32 -5.56 24.85
CA ALA A 299 -21.99 -6.63 24.10
C ALA A 299 -23.43 -6.27 23.67
N ASP A 300 -24.08 -5.34 24.37
CA ASP A 300 -25.34 -4.72 23.97
C ASP A 300 -25.10 -3.26 23.57
N PRO A 301 -24.87 -2.96 22.27
CA PRO A 301 -24.74 -1.60 21.77
C PRO A 301 -25.95 -0.72 22.11
N ALA A 302 -27.17 -1.28 22.17
CA ALA A 302 -28.39 -0.48 22.39
C ALA A 302 -28.45 0.12 23.80
N ALA A 303 -27.64 -0.39 24.74
CA ALA A 303 -27.50 0.19 26.08
C ALA A 303 -26.84 1.59 26.07
N ASP A 304 -26.16 1.97 24.99
CA ASP A 304 -25.51 3.28 24.87
C ASP A 304 -26.53 4.40 24.56
N ARG A 305 -26.98 5.06 25.64
CA ARG A 305 -27.98 6.13 25.57
C ARG A 305 -27.46 7.40 24.92
N GLU A 306 -26.17 7.68 25.03
CA GLU A 306 -25.58 8.92 24.52
C GLU A 306 -25.54 8.90 22.99
N ILE A 307 -25.09 7.78 22.40
CA ILE A 307 -25.13 7.58 20.95
C ILE A 307 -26.58 7.56 20.47
N SER A 308 -27.45 6.80 21.15
CA SER A 308 -28.88 6.75 20.78
C SER A 308 -29.52 8.14 20.76
N LYS A 309 -29.21 8.98 21.75
CA LYS A 309 -29.68 10.36 21.81
C LYS A 309 -29.16 11.19 20.64
N VAL A 310 -27.84 11.17 20.39
CA VAL A 310 -27.24 11.97 19.30
C VAL A 310 -27.78 11.56 17.93
N VAL A 311 -27.95 10.26 17.68
CA VAL A 311 -28.53 9.76 16.43
C VAL A 311 -30.01 10.16 16.30
N ALA A 312 -30.78 10.11 17.39
CA ALA A 312 -32.15 10.60 17.41
C ALA A 312 -32.25 12.11 17.12
N ASP A 313 -31.35 12.92 17.69
CA ASP A 313 -31.29 14.37 17.49
C ASP A 313 -30.91 14.73 16.03
N LEU A 314 -30.02 13.96 15.40
CA LEU A 314 -29.72 14.05 13.96
C LEU A 314 -30.91 13.64 13.08
N GLY A 315 -31.72 12.69 13.56
CA GLY A 315 -32.96 12.26 12.93
C GLY A 315 -32.79 11.54 11.59
N VAL A 316 -31.62 10.93 11.36
CA VAL A 316 -31.26 10.17 10.15
C VAL A 316 -30.35 8.98 10.50
N PRO A 317 -30.31 7.91 9.68
CA PRO A 317 -29.41 6.79 9.90
C PRO A 317 -27.94 7.24 9.96
N THR A 318 -27.23 6.77 10.98
CA THR A 318 -25.85 7.16 11.25
C THR A 318 -24.93 5.94 11.30
N LEU A 319 -23.83 5.96 10.55
CA LEU A 319 -22.79 4.93 10.67
C LEU A 319 -21.92 5.27 11.89
N VAL A 320 -21.86 4.37 12.86
CA VAL A 320 -21.10 4.52 14.11
C VAL A 320 -19.92 3.57 14.10
N GLY A 321 -18.69 4.09 14.04
CA GLY A 321 -17.46 3.30 14.18
C GLY A 321 -17.07 3.09 15.63
N ALA A 322 -16.89 1.83 16.04
CA ALA A 322 -16.65 1.46 17.44
C ALA A 322 -15.71 0.26 17.59
N ARG A 323 -15.04 0.18 18.75
CA ARG A 323 -14.49 -1.09 19.25
C ARG A 323 -15.57 -1.76 20.09
N ILE A 324 -16.02 -2.95 19.68
CA ILE A 324 -17.01 -3.71 20.43
C ILE A 324 -16.35 -4.84 21.19
N ARG A 325 -16.77 -5.05 22.44
CA ARG A 325 -16.43 -6.23 23.23
C ARG A 325 -17.64 -7.14 23.35
N HIS A 326 -17.52 -8.33 22.77
CA HIS A 326 -18.56 -9.34 22.78
C HIS A 326 -18.66 -10.04 24.15
N ALA A 327 -19.79 -10.71 24.39
CA ALA A 327 -20.04 -11.43 25.64
C ALA A 327 -19.06 -12.59 25.88
N ASP A 328 -18.50 -13.16 24.80
CA ASP A 328 -17.46 -14.21 24.85
C ASP A 328 -16.05 -13.66 25.16
N GLY A 329 -15.93 -12.34 25.34
CA GLY A 329 -14.69 -11.66 25.66
C GLY A 329 -13.85 -11.28 24.43
N THR A 330 -14.26 -11.66 23.23
CA THR A 330 -13.59 -11.23 21.99
C THR A 330 -13.85 -9.75 21.70
N GLU A 331 -12.91 -9.10 21.03
CA GLU A 331 -13.05 -7.71 20.63
C GLU A 331 -12.93 -7.56 19.12
N GLN A 332 -13.74 -6.67 18.55
CA GLN A 332 -13.73 -6.39 17.11
C GLN A 332 -13.78 -4.88 16.86
N ASN A 333 -13.13 -4.47 15.77
CA ASN A 333 -13.29 -3.14 15.21
C ASN A 333 -14.45 -3.17 14.22
N VAL A 334 -15.52 -2.42 14.50
CA VAL A 334 -16.79 -2.51 13.79
C VAL A 334 -17.28 -1.15 13.36
N VAL A 335 -18.16 -1.16 12.37
CA VAL A 335 -19.11 -0.08 12.12
C VAL A 335 -20.53 -0.60 12.22
N ILE A 336 -21.42 0.20 12.77
CA ILE A 336 -22.81 -0.16 13.03
C ILE A 336 -23.71 0.89 12.37
N VAL A 337 -24.70 0.44 11.60
CA VAL A 337 -25.79 1.30 11.15
C VAL A 337 -26.70 1.56 12.34
N TRP A 338 -26.81 2.80 12.77
CA TRP A 338 -27.69 3.21 13.85
C TRP A 338 -28.90 3.96 13.29
N ASP A 339 -30.09 3.40 13.47
CA ASP A 339 -31.33 4.03 13.09
C ASP A 339 -31.84 4.94 14.23
N PRO A 340 -32.32 6.16 13.93
CA PRO A 340 -32.79 7.10 14.95
C PRO A 340 -34.03 6.63 15.73
N LYS A 341 -34.77 5.64 15.23
CA LYS A 341 -35.99 5.11 15.87
C LYS A 341 -35.76 3.72 16.45
N THR A 342 -35.10 2.84 15.71
CA THR A 342 -34.96 1.42 16.11
C THR A 342 -33.62 1.10 16.77
N GLY A 343 -32.67 2.04 16.78
CA GLY A 343 -31.35 1.85 17.40
C GLY A 343 -30.36 1.10 16.50
N PRO A 344 -29.35 0.40 17.07
CA PRO A 344 -28.30 -0.26 16.29
C PRO A 344 -28.86 -1.43 15.45
N GLY A 345 -28.44 -1.52 14.19
CA GLY A 345 -28.89 -2.50 13.21
C GLY A 345 -27.74 -3.28 12.58
N GLN A 346 -27.64 -3.26 11.25
CA GLN A 346 -26.58 -3.98 10.52
C GLN A 346 -25.18 -3.54 10.98
N MET A 347 -24.27 -4.51 11.09
CA MET A 347 -22.91 -4.31 11.55
C MET A 347 -21.92 -4.96 10.59
N TYR A 348 -20.82 -4.27 10.31
CA TYR A 348 -19.67 -4.82 9.60
C TYR A 348 -18.45 -4.79 10.52
N ALA A 349 -17.79 -5.93 10.71
CA ALA A 349 -16.54 -6.04 11.43
C ALA A 349 -15.37 -6.08 10.45
N LYS A 350 -14.29 -5.35 10.78
CA LYS A 350 -13.08 -5.22 9.97
C LYS A 350 -12.47 -6.58 9.68
N SER A 351 -12.29 -6.90 8.41
CA SER A 351 -11.77 -8.19 7.93
C SER A 351 -10.25 -8.19 7.78
N LYS A 352 -9.64 -7.06 7.37
CA LYS A 352 -8.18 -6.89 7.27
C LYS A 352 -7.65 -6.09 8.44
N LEU A 353 -7.13 -6.80 9.43
CA LEU A 353 -6.54 -6.20 10.61
C LEU A 353 -5.12 -5.67 10.32
N VAL A 354 -4.74 -4.60 11.02
CA VAL A 354 -3.40 -4.00 10.94
C VAL A 354 -2.42 -4.82 11.79
N PRO A 355 -1.39 -5.44 11.19
CA PRO A 355 -0.35 -6.13 11.96
C PRO A 355 0.36 -5.17 12.92
N PHE A 356 0.61 -5.62 14.15
CA PHE A 356 1.22 -4.86 15.25
C PHE A 356 0.41 -3.66 15.77
N GLY A 357 -0.78 -3.40 15.21
CA GLY A 357 -1.72 -2.38 15.71
C GLY A 357 -3.00 -2.99 16.27
N GLU A 358 -3.57 -3.98 15.57
CA GLU A 358 -4.83 -4.65 15.95
C GLU A 358 -4.63 -6.12 16.33
N PHE A 359 -3.51 -6.71 15.95
CA PHE A 359 -3.07 -8.02 16.43
C PHE A 359 -1.54 -8.11 16.41
N PHE A 360 -0.96 -9.01 17.19
CA PHE A 360 0.49 -9.24 17.25
C PHE A 360 0.92 -10.51 16.50
N PRO A 361 1.43 -10.41 15.25
CA PRO A 361 2.00 -11.56 14.56
C PRO A 361 3.19 -12.13 15.33
N LEU A 362 3.27 -13.47 15.41
CA LEU A 362 4.36 -14.17 16.10
C LEU A 362 4.60 -13.64 17.53
N ARG A 363 3.51 -13.40 18.28
CA ARG A 363 3.54 -12.89 19.66
C ARG A 363 4.65 -13.51 20.55
N PRO A 364 4.94 -14.83 20.51
CA PRO A 364 6.06 -15.41 21.27
C PRO A 364 7.45 -14.83 20.92
N VAL A 365 7.67 -14.46 19.67
CA VAL A 365 8.91 -13.79 19.21
C VAL A 365 8.88 -12.32 19.57
N ALA A 366 7.74 -11.64 19.38
CA ALA A 366 7.58 -10.22 19.72
C ALA A 366 7.86 -9.95 21.20
N ARG A 367 7.41 -10.85 22.09
CA ARG A 367 7.66 -10.81 23.54
C ARG A 367 9.13 -10.72 23.94
N ILE A 368 10.04 -11.26 23.12
CA ILE A 368 11.48 -11.22 23.39
C ILE A 368 12.00 -9.77 23.32
N PHE A 369 11.37 -8.93 22.49
CA PHE A 369 11.83 -7.58 22.20
C PHE A 369 11.01 -6.48 22.89
N THR A 370 9.80 -6.78 23.37
CA THR A 370 8.94 -5.78 24.02
C THR A 370 7.88 -6.39 24.96
N PRO A 371 7.70 -5.82 26.17
CA PRO A 371 6.60 -6.19 27.07
C PRO A 371 5.23 -5.68 26.57
N PHE A 372 5.18 -4.73 25.63
CA PHE A 372 3.94 -4.20 25.07
C PHE A 372 3.12 -5.26 24.33
N ALA A 373 3.78 -6.28 23.78
CA ALA A 373 3.11 -7.39 23.10
C ALA A 373 2.14 -8.17 23.99
N ASP A 374 2.18 -7.99 25.31
CA ASP A 374 1.27 -8.62 26.28
C ASP A 374 0.21 -7.67 26.84
N GLN A 375 0.26 -6.38 26.52
CA GLN A 375 -0.68 -5.37 27.02
C GLN A 375 -1.93 -5.23 26.14
N GLU A 376 -1.84 -5.62 24.86
CA GLU A 376 -2.96 -5.51 23.91
C GLU A 376 -3.69 -6.84 23.70
N VAL A 377 -5.03 -6.76 23.62
CA VAL A 377 -5.91 -7.86 23.22
C VAL A 377 -5.94 -7.92 21.69
N ASP A 378 -5.65 -9.08 21.12
CA ASP A 378 -5.77 -9.28 19.66
C ASP A 378 -7.23 -9.15 19.25
N LEU A 379 -7.51 -8.27 18.29
CA LEU A 379 -8.83 -8.15 17.69
C LEU A 379 -9.13 -9.39 16.83
N THR A 380 -10.40 -9.77 16.79
CA THR A 380 -10.88 -10.87 15.94
C THR A 380 -11.39 -10.31 14.61
N PRO A 381 -10.90 -10.79 13.46
CA PRO A 381 -11.34 -10.30 12.16
C PRO A 381 -12.81 -10.64 11.89
N GLY A 382 -13.49 -9.75 11.19
CA GLY A 382 -14.83 -9.98 10.66
C GLY A 382 -14.85 -10.98 9.50
N THR A 383 -15.99 -11.64 9.32
CA THR A 383 -16.26 -12.58 8.22
C THR A 383 -17.44 -12.12 7.35
N GLN A 384 -18.06 -11.00 7.70
CA GLN A 384 -19.20 -10.44 6.99
C GLN A 384 -18.77 -9.85 5.65
N GLN A 385 -19.73 -9.75 4.74
CA GLN A 385 -19.53 -9.02 3.50
C GLN A 385 -19.38 -7.51 3.78
N PRO A 386 -18.53 -6.79 3.04
CA PRO A 386 -18.25 -5.37 3.27
C PRO A 386 -19.35 -4.44 2.72
N VAL A 387 -20.62 -4.76 3.00
CA VAL A 387 -21.79 -3.98 2.57
C VAL A 387 -22.76 -3.76 3.74
N LEU A 388 -23.36 -2.57 3.77
CA LEU A 388 -24.39 -2.16 4.72
C LEU A 388 -25.53 -1.46 3.96
N ASP A 389 -26.76 -1.63 4.41
CA ASP A 389 -27.93 -0.94 3.89
C ASP A 389 -28.29 0.23 4.82
N MET A 390 -28.22 1.46 4.30
CA MET A 390 -28.52 2.68 5.04
C MET A 390 -29.40 3.61 4.19
N ALA A 391 -30.50 4.10 4.75
CA ALA A 391 -31.45 4.97 4.04
C ALA A 391 -31.90 4.40 2.66
N GLY A 392 -32.08 3.08 2.57
CA GLY A 392 -32.45 2.39 1.32
C GLY A 392 -31.34 2.34 0.26
N VAL A 393 -30.09 2.63 0.62
CA VAL A 393 -28.93 2.62 -0.25
C VAL A 393 -27.94 1.56 0.24
N ARG A 394 -27.49 0.71 -0.68
CA ARG A 394 -26.44 -0.26 -0.39
C ARG A 394 -25.08 0.44 -0.44
N MET A 395 -24.36 0.47 0.67
CA MET A 395 -23.09 1.14 0.83
C MET A 395 -21.98 0.11 1.05
N GLY A 396 -20.86 0.26 0.34
CA GLY A 396 -19.67 -0.55 0.55
C GLY A 396 -18.81 0.07 1.64
N VAL A 397 -18.19 -0.74 2.51
CA VAL A 397 -17.37 -0.22 3.60
C VAL A 397 -15.97 -0.82 3.57
N ALA A 398 -14.96 0.02 3.73
CA ALA A 398 -13.61 -0.41 4.05
C ALA A 398 -13.11 0.39 5.24
N ILE A 399 -12.92 -0.27 6.38
CA ILE A 399 -12.47 0.39 7.59
C ILE A 399 -10.96 0.63 7.48
N CYS A 400 -10.58 1.91 7.43
CA CYS A 400 -9.21 2.37 7.54
C CYS A 400 -8.22 1.71 6.55
N PHE A 401 -7.40 0.79 7.03
CA PHE A 401 -6.36 0.09 6.27
C PHE A 401 -6.95 -0.78 5.14
N GLU A 402 -8.22 -1.16 5.22
CA GLU A 402 -8.91 -1.99 4.24
C GLU A 402 -8.99 -1.35 2.84
N VAL A 403 -8.97 -0.02 2.72
CA VAL A 403 -9.02 0.68 1.43
C VAL A 403 -7.83 0.33 0.51
N ALA A 404 -6.69 -0.05 1.12
CA ALA A 404 -5.49 -0.43 0.42
C ALA A 404 -5.58 -1.84 -0.20
N TYR A 405 -6.51 -2.68 0.27
CA TYR A 405 -6.67 -4.05 -0.21
C TYR A 405 -7.62 -4.11 -1.39
N ASP A 406 -7.22 -4.89 -2.41
CA ASP A 406 -8.01 -5.02 -3.64
C ASP A 406 -9.33 -5.78 -3.40
N ASP A 407 -9.37 -6.75 -2.49
CA ASP A 407 -10.51 -7.65 -2.34
C ASP A 407 -11.72 -7.02 -1.62
N VAL A 408 -11.50 -6.18 -0.61
CA VAL A 408 -12.59 -5.62 0.23
C VAL A 408 -13.58 -4.79 -0.59
N LEU A 409 -13.13 -3.71 -1.22
CA LEU A 409 -14.05 -2.81 -1.95
C LEU A 409 -14.47 -3.37 -3.31
N ASN A 410 -13.68 -4.25 -3.94
CA ASN A 410 -14.15 -4.98 -5.13
C ASN A 410 -15.32 -5.92 -4.77
N ALA A 411 -15.25 -6.62 -3.64
CA ALA A 411 -16.35 -7.47 -3.16
C ALA A 411 -17.61 -6.63 -2.84
N ALA A 412 -17.44 -5.44 -2.27
CA ALA A 412 -18.55 -4.53 -2.02
C ALA A 412 -19.21 -4.05 -3.32
N ALA A 413 -18.41 -3.63 -4.31
CA ALA A 413 -18.90 -3.20 -5.61
C ALA A 413 -19.62 -4.33 -6.37
N ALA A 414 -19.07 -5.55 -6.32
CA ALA A 414 -19.70 -6.74 -6.90
C ALA A 414 -21.05 -7.09 -6.27
N GLN A 415 -21.27 -6.73 -5.00
CA GLN A 415 -22.53 -6.88 -4.29
C GLN A 415 -23.53 -5.73 -4.48
N GLY A 416 -23.22 -4.81 -5.40
CA GLY A 416 -24.13 -3.72 -5.76
C GLY A 416 -24.04 -2.51 -4.85
N ALA A 417 -22.94 -2.33 -4.10
CA ALA A 417 -22.68 -1.07 -3.41
C ALA A 417 -22.78 0.11 -4.38
N GLN A 418 -23.49 1.16 -3.99
CA GLN A 418 -23.77 2.35 -4.81
C GLN A 418 -22.92 3.57 -4.44
N VAL A 419 -22.40 3.58 -3.21
CA VAL A 419 -21.48 4.55 -2.60
C VAL A 419 -20.52 3.76 -1.71
N LEU A 420 -19.29 4.23 -1.54
CA LEU A 420 -18.29 3.61 -0.66
C LEU A 420 -17.99 4.50 0.55
N LEU A 421 -17.86 3.91 1.72
CA LEU A 421 -17.53 4.57 2.98
C LEU A 421 -16.17 4.08 3.47
N VAL A 422 -15.31 5.01 3.86
CA VAL A 422 -13.98 4.74 4.43
C VAL A 422 -13.86 5.46 5.77
N PRO A 423 -14.46 4.90 6.83
CA PRO A 423 -14.24 5.39 8.19
C PRO A 423 -12.84 5.02 8.65
N THR A 424 -12.13 5.96 9.27
CA THR A 424 -10.73 5.76 9.65
C THR A 424 -10.37 6.55 10.91
N ASN A 425 -9.53 5.94 11.73
CA ASN A 425 -8.95 6.55 12.90
C ASN A 425 -7.50 6.92 12.63
N ASN A 426 -7.26 8.17 12.25
CA ASN A 426 -5.90 8.64 11.96
C ASN A 426 -5.16 9.17 13.21
N ALA A 427 -5.82 9.22 14.37
CA ALA A 427 -5.26 9.75 15.62
C ALA A 427 -3.96 9.04 16.03
N TRP A 428 -3.89 7.74 15.75
CA TRP A 428 -2.75 6.87 16.03
C TRP A 428 -1.47 7.29 15.31
N TYR A 429 -1.56 7.93 14.15
CA TYR A 429 -0.41 8.12 13.26
C TYR A 429 0.23 9.51 13.37
N GLY A 430 -0.32 10.39 14.21
CA GLY A 430 0.19 11.74 14.44
C GLY A 430 0.32 12.60 13.17
N PRO A 431 0.97 13.79 13.28
CA PRO A 431 1.32 14.65 12.15
C PRO A 431 2.08 13.90 11.05
N GLY A 432 1.54 13.84 9.83
CA GLY A 432 2.26 13.22 8.72
C GLY A 432 1.45 12.95 7.47
N GLU A 433 2.07 12.18 6.56
CA GLU A 433 1.56 11.97 5.20
C GLU A 433 0.57 10.82 5.09
N MET A 434 0.43 10.00 6.14
CA MET A 434 -0.42 8.80 6.14
C MET A 434 -1.86 9.10 5.70
N SER A 435 -2.47 10.17 6.22
CA SER A 435 -3.85 10.52 5.86
C SER A 435 -3.98 10.92 4.37
N TYR A 436 -2.99 11.61 3.82
CA TYR A 436 -2.95 11.94 2.38
C TYR A 436 -2.69 10.70 1.51
N GLN A 437 -1.84 9.78 1.98
CA GLN A 437 -1.60 8.50 1.31
C GLN A 437 -2.89 7.65 1.27
N GLN A 438 -3.63 7.59 2.38
CA GLN A 438 -4.93 6.90 2.45
C GLN A 438 -5.99 7.58 1.56
N LEU A 439 -6.07 8.90 1.57
CA LEU A 439 -6.98 9.64 0.68
C LEU A 439 -6.66 9.36 -0.80
N ALA A 440 -5.38 9.27 -1.17
CA ALA A 440 -4.98 8.90 -2.52
C ALA A 440 -5.41 7.48 -2.91
N MET A 441 -5.35 6.53 -1.97
CA MET A 441 -5.92 5.19 -2.19
C MET A 441 -7.43 5.28 -2.44
N SER A 442 -8.17 6.04 -1.63
CA SER A 442 -9.61 6.26 -1.85
C SER A 442 -9.91 6.88 -3.21
N ARG A 443 -9.08 7.82 -3.71
CA ARG A 443 -9.20 8.40 -5.06
C ARG A 443 -9.03 7.36 -6.16
N VAL A 444 -8.03 6.48 -6.04
CA VAL A 444 -7.84 5.38 -6.99
C VAL A 444 -9.02 4.39 -6.93
N ARG A 445 -9.50 4.04 -5.73
CA ARG A 445 -10.66 3.15 -5.57
C ARG A 445 -11.94 3.73 -6.13
N ALA A 446 -12.13 5.05 -6.05
CA ALA A 446 -13.28 5.73 -6.63
C ALA A 446 -13.38 5.49 -8.14
N VAL A 447 -12.25 5.62 -8.86
CA VAL A 447 -12.14 5.40 -10.31
C VAL A 447 -12.21 3.93 -10.67
N GLU A 448 -11.50 3.09 -9.92
CA GLU A 448 -11.49 1.63 -10.13
C GLU A 448 -12.89 1.04 -10.08
N LEU A 449 -13.69 1.48 -9.10
CA LEU A 449 -15.01 0.92 -8.82
C LEU A 449 -16.15 1.76 -9.42
N GLY A 450 -15.84 2.95 -9.95
CA GLY A 450 -16.81 3.88 -10.52
C GLY A 450 -17.83 4.32 -9.48
N ARG A 451 -17.38 4.64 -8.25
CA ARG A 451 -18.21 5.01 -7.09
C ARG A 451 -17.69 6.27 -6.43
N ALA A 452 -18.59 7.06 -5.85
CA ALA A 452 -18.18 8.08 -4.91
C ALA A 452 -17.67 7.41 -3.63
N VAL A 453 -16.64 8.01 -3.02
CA VAL A 453 -16.03 7.53 -1.77
C VAL A 453 -16.14 8.64 -0.72
N VAL A 454 -16.72 8.31 0.42
CA VAL A 454 -16.85 9.19 1.58
C VAL A 454 -15.82 8.75 2.62
N VAL A 455 -14.80 9.58 2.82
CA VAL A 455 -13.75 9.35 3.81
C VAL A 455 -14.13 10.09 5.10
N SER A 456 -14.21 9.36 6.21
CA SER A 456 -14.55 9.90 7.53
C SER A 456 -13.40 9.64 8.49
N ALA A 457 -12.59 10.66 8.73
CA ALA A 457 -11.41 10.60 9.57
C ALA A 457 -11.68 11.16 10.99
N THR A 458 -11.00 10.62 12.01
CA THR A 458 -11.04 11.19 13.37
C THR A 458 -10.27 12.51 13.46
N THR A 459 -9.02 12.52 13.02
CA THR A 459 -8.09 13.67 13.07
C THR A 459 -7.38 13.92 11.74
N GLY A 460 -7.62 13.06 10.75
CA GLY A 460 -7.05 13.16 9.41
C GLY A 460 -7.87 14.03 8.46
N VAL A 461 -7.65 13.84 7.17
CA VAL A 461 -8.44 14.47 6.11
C VAL A 461 -9.68 13.64 5.83
N SER A 462 -10.82 14.11 6.32
CA SER A 462 -12.12 13.66 5.82
C SER A 462 -12.36 14.27 4.44
N ALA A 463 -12.99 13.53 3.53
CA ALA A 463 -13.13 13.98 2.15
C ALA A 463 -14.30 13.34 1.41
N ILE A 464 -14.80 14.06 0.41
CA ILE A 464 -15.81 13.57 -0.54
C ILE A 464 -15.15 13.43 -1.91
N VAL A 465 -14.92 12.18 -2.30
CA VAL A 465 -14.27 11.80 -3.55
C VAL A 465 -15.32 11.39 -4.58
N ARG A 466 -15.28 11.98 -5.78
CA ARG A 466 -16.17 11.65 -6.89
C ARG A 466 -15.73 10.37 -7.61
N PRO A 467 -16.60 9.76 -8.44
CA PRO A 467 -16.25 8.57 -9.23
C PRO A 467 -15.07 8.72 -10.18
N ASP A 468 -14.66 9.95 -10.52
CA ASP A 468 -13.46 10.25 -11.32
C ASP A 468 -12.18 10.47 -10.49
N GLY A 469 -12.26 10.26 -9.17
CA GLY A 469 -11.14 10.45 -8.24
C GLY A 469 -10.90 11.92 -7.86
N SER A 470 -11.72 12.86 -8.31
CA SER A 470 -11.64 14.26 -7.88
C SER A 470 -12.18 14.44 -6.45
N VAL A 471 -11.53 15.30 -5.67
CA VAL A 471 -11.95 15.65 -4.31
C VAL A 471 -12.78 16.93 -4.38
N THR A 472 -14.04 16.87 -3.96
CA THR A 472 -14.97 18.04 -4.00
C THR A 472 -14.96 18.89 -2.73
N ARG A 473 -14.73 18.24 -1.59
CA ARG A 473 -14.70 18.81 -0.25
C ARG A 473 -13.73 17.98 0.58
N GLN A 474 -12.95 18.64 1.42
CA GLN A 474 -12.10 17.98 2.40
C GLN A 474 -11.92 18.87 3.63
N THR A 475 -11.67 18.25 4.78
CA THR A 475 -11.33 18.94 6.04
C THR A 475 -9.83 19.22 6.11
N GLU A 476 -9.43 20.07 7.05
CA GLU A 476 -8.02 20.20 7.44
C GLU A 476 -7.63 19.12 8.45
N LEU A 477 -6.35 18.75 8.46
CA LEU A 477 -5.79 17.86 9.48
C LEU A 477 -5.95 18.49 10.87
N TYR A 478 -6.27 17.66 11.87
CA TYR A 478 -6.31 18.03 13.28
C TYR A 478 -7.28 19.16 13.62
N THR A 479 -8.37 19.28 12.86
CA THR A 479 -9.45 20.26 13.12
C THR A 479 -10.78 19.53 13.34
N PRO A 480 -11.63 19.99 14.29
CA PRO A 480 -13.00 19.55 14.35
C PRO A 480 -13.78 20.19 13.19
N ASP A 481 -14.46 19.37 12.37
CA ASP A 481 -15.18 19.85 11.20
C ASP A 481 -16.34 18.91 10.79
N THR A 482 -17.18 19.37 9.87
CA THR A 482 -18.29 18.59 9.31
C THR A 482 -18.40 18.87 7.81
N LEU A 483 -18.44 17.80 7.01
CA LEU A 483 -18.66 17.92 5.58
C LEU A 483 -20.08 17.48 5.25
N VAL A 484 -20.85 18.32 4.58
CA VAL A 484 -22.14 17.92 3.98
C VAL A 484 -22.04 18.03 2.46
N ALA A 485 -22.28 16.92 1.76
CA ALA A 485 -22.18 16.89 0.30
C ALA A 485 -23.15 15.89 -0.33
N THR A 486 -23.59 16.20 -1.53
CA THR A 486 -24.39 15.29 -2.37
C THR A 486 -23.47 14.45 -3.26
N VAL A 487 -23.59 13.13 -3.17
CA VAL A 487 -22.84 12.17 -3.97
C VAL A 487 -23.76 11.39 -4.93
N PRO A 488 -23.27 11.04 -6.14
CA PRO A 488 -24.05 10.25 -7.09
C PRO A 488 -24.13 8.78 -6.64
N LYS A 489 -25.35 8.21 -6.65
CA LYS A 489 -25.52 6.76 -6.50
C LYS A 489 -25.33 6.10 -7.87
N ARG A 490 -24.35 5.21 -7.96
CA ARG A 490 -23.97 4.55 -9.22
C ARG A 490 -24.14 3.04 -9.13
N THR A 491 -24.56 2.42 -10.22
CA THR A 491 -24.81 0.97 -10.29
C THR A 491 -23.94 0.29 -11.35
N THR A 492 -23.29 1.05 -12.24
CA THR A 492 -22.40 0.52 -13.26
C THR A 492 -21.28 -0.31 -12.65
N VAL A 493 -21.06 -1.50 -13.18
CA VAL A 493 -19.90 -2.34 -12.82
C VAL A 493 -18.78 -2.05 -13.83
N THR A 494 -17.67 -1.49 -13.36
CA THR A 494 -16.49 -1.17 -14.18
C THR A 494 -15.86 -2.43 -14.75
N LEU A 495 -15.03 -2.29 -15.79
CA LEU A 495 -14.33 -3.44 -16.34
C LEU A 495 -13.37 -4.04 -15.31
N ALA A 496 -12.72 -3.21 -14.49
CA ALA A 496 -11.86 -3.65 -13.39
C ALA A 496 -12.60 -4.59 -12.42
N THR A 497 -13.80 -4.20 -11.97
CA THR A 497 -14.60 -5.07 -11.09
C THR A 497 -15.07 -6.34 -11.79
N ARG A 498 -15.40 -6.29 -13.09
CA ARG A 498 -15.83 -7.48 -13.86
C ARG A 498 -14.72 -8.52 -14.02
N ILE A 499 -13.50 -8.08 -14.33
CA ILE A 499 -12.37 -8.98 -14.57
C ILE A 499 -11.59 -9.30 -13.29
N GLY A 500 -11.81 -8.56 -12.22
CA GLY A 500 -11.23 -8.81 -10.90
C GLY A 500 -9.70 -8.97 -10.93
N ALA A 501 -9.20 -10.01 -10.28
CA ALA A 501 -7.76 -10.26 -10.13
C ALA A 501 -7.07 -10.87 -11.36
N TRP A 502 -7.81 -11.20 -12.43
CA TRP A 502 -7.25 -11.87 -13.62
C TRP A 502 -6.08 -11.11 -14.28
N PRO A 503 -6.14 -9.78 -14.48
CA PRO A 503 -5.03 -9.04 -15.07
C PRO A 503 -3.75 -9.10 -14.23
N GLU A 504 -3.86 -8.98 -12.90
CA GLU A 504 -2.72 -9.10 -12.00
C GLU A 504 -2.12 -10.52 -12.08
N GLY A 505 -2.96 -11.56 -12.05
CA GLY A 505 -2.54 -12.95 -12.22
C GLY A 505 -1.83 -13.20 -13.55
N ALA A 506 -2.34 -12.65 -14.66
CA ALA A 506 -1.72 -12.75 -15.97
C ALA A 506 -0.34 -12.06 -16.01
N MET A 507 -0.20 -10.88 -15.40
CA MET A 507 1.09 -10.19 -15.27
C MET A 507 2.08 -10.98 -14.41
N VAL A 508 1.63 -11.58 -13.31
CA VAL A 508 2.47 -12.46 -12.47
C VAL A 508 3.00 -13.63 -13.29
N VAL A 509 2.11 -14.38 -13.95
CA VAL A 509 2.49 -15.55 -14.77
C VAL A 509 3.43 -15.13 -15.91
N GLY A 510 3.12 -14.04 -16.62
CA GLY A 510 3.96 -13.51 -17.70
C GLY A 510 5.35 -13.09 -17.23
N GLY A 511 5.45 -12.40 -16.09
CA GLY A 511 6.72 -12.00 -15.49
C GLY A 511 7.59 -13.21 -15.12
N LEU A 512 7.00 -14.22 -14.46
CA LEU A 512 7.70 -15.45 -14.08
C LEU A 512 8.16 -16.26 -15.31
N ALA A 513 7.29 -16.41 -16.31
CA ALA A 513 7.64 -17.08 -17.56
C ALA A 513 8.82 -16.40 -18.27
N ALA A 514 8.87 -15.06 -18.28
CA ALA A 514 9.98 -14.31 -18.86
C ALA A 514 11.31 -14.54 -18.11
N VAL A 515 11.29 -14.65 -16.78
CA VAL A 515 12.49 -15.00 -16.00
C VAL A 515 12.96 -16.41 -16.34
N LEU A 516 12.06 -17.39 -16.36
CA LEU A 516 12.39 -18.78 -16.72
C LEU A 516 12.99 -18.88 -18.13
N TRP A 517 12.41 -18.16 -19.10
CA TRP A 517 12.94 -18.10 -20.45
C TRP A 517 14.34 -17.48 -20.52
N ALA A 518 14.56 -16.37 -19.82
CA ALA A 518 15.87 -15.70 -19.79
C ALA A 518 16.96 -16.59 -19.16
N VAL A 519 16.62 -17.30 -18.08
CA VAL A 519 17.55 -18.21 -17.39
C VAL A 519 17.83 -19.44 -18.26
N GLY A 520 16.79 -20.07 -18.81
CA GLY A 520 16.92 -21.22 -19.71
C GLY A 520 17.77 -20.91 -20.95
N GLY A 521 17.57 -19.73 -21.57
CA GLY A 521 18.39 -19.27 -22.70
C GLY A 521 19.87 -19.11 -22.35
N ARG A 522 20.21 -18.62 -21.15
CA ARG A 522 21.60 -18.51 -20.68
C ARG A 522 22.24 -19.86 -20.41
N VAL A 523 21.50 -20.80 -19.83
CA VAL A 523 22.00 -22.16 -19.58
C VAL A 523 22.27 -22.89 -20.89
N ARG A 524 21.36 -22.78 -21.87
CA ARG A 524 21.55 -23.37 -23.21
C ARG A 524 22.78 -22.82 -23.93
N ARG A 525 22.99 -21.50 -23.90
CA ARG A 525 24.19 -20.88 -24.49
C ARG A 525 25.48 -21.36 -23.84
N ARG A 526 25.52 -21.43 -22.50
CA ARG A 526 26.70 -21.94 -21.78
C ARG A 526 27.03 -23.39 -22.12
N ARG A 527 26.02 -24.25 -22.29
CA ARG A 527 26.21 -25.64 -22.71
C ARG A 527 26.71 -25.76 -24.15
N ALA A 528 26.22 -24.90 -25.04
CA ALA A 528 26.68 -24.85 -26.43
C ALA A 528 28.11 -24.29 -26.57
N ASP A 529 28.50 -23.35 -25.71
CA ASP A 529 29.87 -22.83 -25.65
C ASP A 529 30.82 -23.90 -25.08
N SER A 530 30.43 -24.61 -24.01
CA SER A 530 31.27 -25.69 -23.45
C SER A 530 31.46 -26.87 -24.41
N SER A 531 30.45 -27.21 -25.22
CA SER A 531 30.60 -28.27 -26.23
C SER A 531 31.48 -27.86 -27.42
N ARG A 532 31.70 -26.56 -27.65
CA ARG A 532 32.58 -26.03 -28.71
C ARG A 532 34.03 -25.89 -28.26
N ASP A 533 34.29 -25.85 -26.96
CA ASP A 533 35.64 -25.83 -26.40
C ASP A 533 36.20 -27.26 -26.19
N GLU A 534 35.36 -28.30 -26.32
CA GLU A 534 35.73 -29.73 -26.24
C GLU A 534 35.95 -30.39 -27.61
N GLU A 535 35.53 -29.76 -28.71
CA GLU A 535 35.91 -30.08 -30.11
C GLU A 535 37.13 -29.25 -30.53
#